data_AF-A0A0U1M2G5-F1
#
_entry.id   AF-A0A0U1M2G5-F1
#
_cell.length_a   1.000
_cell.length_b   1.000
_cell.length_c   1.000
_cell.angle_alpha   90.00
_cell.angle_beta   90.00
_cell.angle_gamma   90.00
#
_symmetry.space_group_name_H-M   'P 1'
#
loop_
_entity.id
_entity.type
_entity.pdbx_description
1 polymer ?
#
loop_
_entity_poly.entity_id
_entity_poly.type
_entity_poly.pdbx_seq_one_letter_code
_entity_poly.pdbx_strand_id
1 'polypeptide(L)'
;MLYPILAEFRKTMGAGSIERLRKELHDYINGVSREQFVRQKEDLPTPEELFKMRCDDVGVIPSITQNEYAMNFELPQWIHEHEAMQEVIKEVTRLTILINDILSLQKEFRVGQLENMVILYMYHEDLTIEQALEKMLGLIRKHYDICTAAEQRVPKTGDPKIDADVQTYIVGCRDLAIGTAYWR
;
A
#
# COMPACT_ATOMS: atom_id res chain seq x y z
N MET A 1 18.07 14.17 -3.45
CA MET A 1 18.15 12.71 -3.66
C MET A 1 17.06 12.18 -4.59
N LEU A 2 15.81 12.66 -4.49
CA LEU A 2 14.69 12.16 -5.32
C LEU A 2 14.73 12.55 -6.82
N TYR A 3 15.11 13.79 -7.15
CA TYR A 3 15.06 14.29 -8.54
C TYR A 3 15.90 13.46 -9.53
N PRO A 4 17.15 13.05 -9.23
CA PRO A 4 17.92 12.17 -10.12
C PRO A 4 17.24 10.82 -10.40
N ILE A 5 16.59 10.22 -9.39
CA ILE A 5 15.87 8.95 -9.55
C ILE A 5 14.69 9.12 -10.51
N LEU A 6 13.89 10.17 -10.32
CA LEU A 6 12.76 10.48 -11.20
C LEU A 6 13.22 10.82 -12.63
N ALA A 7 14.41 11.40 -12.78
CA ALA A 7 14.99 11.67 -14.09
C ALA A 7 15.37 10.37 -14.82
N GLU A 8 15.87 9.35 -14.12
CA GLU A 8 16.12 8.02 -14.72
C GLU A 8 14.81 7.31 -15.09
N PHE A 9 13.81 7.32 -14.21
CA PHE A 9 12.49 6.75 -14.50
C PHE A 9 11.87 7.31 -15.78
N ARG A 10 11.95 8.63 -15.98
CA ARG A 10 11.43 9.30 -17.19
C ARG A 10 12.08 8.87 -18.50
N LYS A 11 13.27 8.27 -18.47
CA LYS A 11 13.98 7.84 -19.69
C LYS A 11 13.38 6.56 -20.28
N THR A 12 12.79 5.70 -19.45
CA THR A 12 12.38 4.34 -19.87
C THR A 12 10.95 3.98 -19.50
N MET A 13 10.33 4.63 -18.51
CA MET A 13 8.92 4.38 -18.19
C MET A 13 8.01 4.88 -19.32
N GLY A 14 6.92 4.15 -19.53
CA GLY A 14 5.86 4.61 -20.42
C GLY A 14 5.17 5.87 -19.90
N ALA A 15 4.55 6.62 -20.82
CA ALA A 15 3.99 7.93 -20.51
C ALA A 15 2.82 7.86 -19.52
N GLY A 16 2.01 6.79 -19.57
CA GLY A 16 0.91 6.57 -18.65
C GLY A 16 1.42 6.32 -17.23
N SER A 17 2.44 5.50 -17.10
CA SER A 17 3.10 5.16 -15.84
C SER A 17 3.78 6.38 -15.21
N ILE A 18 4.40 7.24 -16.02
CA ILE A 18 4.99 8.51 -15.56
C ILE A 18 3.92 9.44 -14.98
N GLU A 19 2.78 9.59 -15.66
CA GLU A 19 1.71 10.47 -15.20
C GLU A 19 1.03 9.93 -13.94
N ARG A 20 0.82 8.61 -13.86
CA ARG A 20 0.36 7.95 -12.62
C ARG A 20 1.31 8.21 -11.47
N LEU A 21 2.61 7.91 -11.65
CA LEU A 21 3.61 8.10 -10.61
C LEU A 21 3.68 9.56 -10.16
N ARG A 22 3.56 10.52 -11.09
CA ARG A 22 3.52 11.95 -10.76
C ARG A 22 2.34 12.28 -9.84
N LYS A 23 1.14 11.79 -10.16
CA LYS A 23 -0.06 11.99 -9.34
C LYS A 23 0.07 11.30 -7.98
N GLU A 24 0.51 10.06 -7.96
CA GLU A 24 0.67 9.25 -6.75
C GLU A 24 1.69 9.85 -5.79
N LEU A 25 2.82 10.35 -6.29
CA LEU A 25 3.81 11.06 -5.47
C LEU A 25 3.26 12.38 -4.90
N HIS A 26 2.44 13.10 -5.67
CA HIS A 26 1.79 14.31 -5.18
C HIS A 26 0.77 13.99 -4.08
N ASP A 27 -0.07 12.98 -4.28
CA ASP A 27 -1.06 12.52 -3.32
C ASP A 27 -0.37 12.03 -2.03
N TYR A 28 0.73 11.26 -2.17
CA TYR A 28 1.59 10.81 -1.07
C TYR A 28 2.13 11.97 -0.22
N ILE A 29 2.76 12.98 -0.84
CA ILE A 29 3.33 14.13 -0.12
C ILE A 29 2.23 14.92 0.63
N ASN A 30 1.07 15.09 0.00
CA ASN A 30 -0.08 15.73 0.64
C ASN A 30 -0.62 14.88 1.80
N GLY A 31 -0.60 13.55 1.66
CA GLY A 31 -0.95 12.59 2.70
C GLY A 31 -0.07 12.70 3.93
N VAL A 32 1.25 12.60 3.74
CA VAL A 32 2.24 12.76 4.81
C VAL A 32 2.07 14.09 5.54
N SER A 33 1.74 15.16 4.81
CA SER A 33 1.45 16.46 5.42
C SER A 33 0.23 16.42 6.33
N ARG A 34 -0.86 15.73 5.93
CA ARG A 34 -2.06 15.55 6.77
C ARG A 34 -1.78 14.70 8.01
N GLU A 35 -1.02 13.63 7.85
CA GLU A 35 -0.60 12.77 8.97
C GLU A 35 0.17 13.59 10.02
N GLN A 36 1.09 14.44 9.57
CA GLN A 36 1.84 15.34 10.46
C GLN A 36 0.94 16.29 11.26
N PHE A 37 -0.15 16.81 10.66
CA PHE A 37 -1.12 17.63 11.39
C PHE A 37 -1.90 16.83 12.44
N VAL A 38 -2.17 15.55 12.19
CA VAL A 38 -2.88 14.67 13.13
C VAL A 38 -1.99 14.36 14.34
N ARG A 39 -0.70 14.09 14.11
CA ARG A 39 0.32 13.89 15.16
C ARG A 39 0.49 15.10 16.11
N GLN A 40 0.07 16.29 15.68
CA GLN A 40 0.13 17.51 16.48
C GLN A 40 -1.12 17.74 17.36
N LYS A 41 -2.17 16.94 17.18
CA LYS A 41 -3.38 17.03 18.01
C LYS A 41 -3.13 16.37 19.37
N GLU A 42 -3.90 16.80 20.37
CA GLU A 42 -3.86 16.20 21.71
C GLU A 42 -4.62 14.87 21.77
N ASP A 43 -5.55 14.65 20.84
CA ASP A 43 -6.37 13.44 20.75
C ASP A 43 -5.83 12.44 19.70
N LEU A 44 -5.84 11.16 20.06
CA LEU A 44 -5.51 10.07 19.15
C LEU A 44 -6.68 9.79 18.18
N PRO A 45 -6.39 9.50 16.88
CA PRO A 45 -7.42 9.08 15.93
C PRO A 45 -7.94 7.69 16.27
N THR A 46 -9.16 7.36 15.84
CA THR A 46 -9.61 5.96 15.92
C THR A 46 -8.80 5.06 14.97
N PRO A 47 -8.75 3.73 15.21
CA PRO A 47 -8.11 2.80 14.27
C PRO A 47 -8.65 2.95 12.84
N GLU A 48 -9.96 3.09 12.67
CA GLU A 48 -10.59 3.22 11.35
C GLU A 48 -10.20 4.54 10.66
N GLU A 49 -10.09 5.64 11.42
CA GLU A 49 -9.63 6.93 10.91
C GLU A 49 -8.18 6.88 10.45
N LEU A 50 -7.29 6.31 11.28
CA LEU A 50 -5.89 6.12 10.93
C LEU A 50 -5.76 5.25 9.68
N PHE A 51 -6.45 4.11 9.64
CA PHE A 51 -6.34 3.17 8.52
C PHE A 51 -6.82 3.78 7.20
N LYS A 52 -7.90 4.58 7.24
CA LYS A 52 -8.38 5.32 6.08
C LYS A 52 -7.38 6.36 5.62
N MET A 53 -6.83 7.15 6.55
CA MET A 53 -5.82 8.17 6.25
C MET A 53 -4.60 7.54 5.58
N ARG A 54 -4.15 6.39 6.12
CA ARG A 54 -2.96 5.72 5.64
C ARG A 54 -3.08 5.08 4.27
N CYS A 55 -4.29 4.69 3.87
CA CYS A 55 -4.53 4.26 2.50
C CYS A 55 -4.24 5.38 1.48
N ASP A 56 -4.35 6.65 1.88
CA ASP A 56 -4.13 7.81 1.01
C ASP A 56 -2.71 8.40 1.12
N ASP A 57 -1.96 8.06 2.18
CA ASP A 57 -0.65 8.65 2.50
C ASP A 57 0.52 7.68 2.44
N VAL A 58 0.28 6.38 2.24
CA VAL A 58 1.37 5.40 2.26
C VAL A 58 2.10 5.37 0.92
N GLY A 59 3.43 5.26 0.96
CA GLY A 59 4.29 5.18 -0.23
C GLY A 59 4.15 3.87 -1.04
N VAL A 60 3.16 3.02 -0.74
CA VAL A 60 2.99 1.71 -1.41
C VAL A 60 2.53 1.90 -2.85
N ILE A 61 1.52 2.73 -3.10
CA ILE A 61 0.98 2.95 -4.45
C ILE A 61 2.05 3.44 -5.44
N PRO A 62 2.83 4.52 -5.15
CA PRO A 62 3.92 4.90 -6.05
C PRO A 62 5.04 3.86 -6.13
N SER A 63 5.18 2.94 -5.16
CA SER A 63 6.10 1.81 -5.24
C SER A 63 5.56 0.70 -6.17
N ILE A 64 4.25 0.47 -6.17
CA ILE A 64 3.58 -0.42 -7.12
C ILE A 64 3.79 0.07 -8.56
N THR A 65 3.56 1.36 -8.83
CA THR A 65 3.80 1.92 -10.18
C THR A 65 5.27 1.79 -10.62
N GLN A 66 6.23 1.80 -9.68
CA GLN A 66 7.64 1.56 -10.01
C GLN A 66 7.93 0.11 -10.45
N ASN A 67 7.02 -0.85 -10.20
CA ASN A 67 7.18 -2.21 -10.71
C ASN A 67 7.20 -2.24 -12.24
N GLU A 68 6.42 -1.39 -12.92
CA GLU A 68 6.44 -1.27 -14.39
C GLU A 68 7.82 -0.84 -14.91
N TYR A 69 8.49 0.08 -14.21
CA TYR A 69 9.88 0.41 -14.50
C TYR A 69 10.82 -0.77 -14.25
N ALA A 70 10.72 -1.40 -13.08
CA ALA A 70 11.62 -2.48 -12.67
C ALA A 70 11.49 -3.73 -13.55
N MET A 71 10.27 -4.00 -14.04
CA MET A 71 9.92 -5.16 -14.85
C MET A 71 9.94 -4.85 -16.36
N ASN A 72 10.25 -3.61 -16.73
CA ASN A 72 10.44 -3.15 -18.12
C ASN A 72 9.21 -3.39 -19.02
N PHE A 73 8.01 -3.06 -18.53
CA PHE A 73 6.77 -3.02 -19.31
C PHE A 73 5.86 -1.88 -18.83
N GLU A 74 4.83 -1.53 -19.60
CA GLU A 74 3.74 -0.64 -19.17
C GLU A 74 2.41 -1.37 -19.42
N LEU A 75 1.55 -1.47 -18.41
CA LEU A 75 0.25 -2.05 -18.61
C LEU A 75 -0.63 -1.14 -19.47
N PRO A 76 -1.45 -1.70 -20.38
CA PRO A 76 -2.52 -0.96 -21.01
C PRO A 76 -3.41 -0.26 -19.98
N GLN A 77 -3.70 1.03 -20.22
CA GLN A 77 -4.43 1.87 -19.26
C GLN A 77 -5.76 1.24 -18.82
N TRP A 78 -6.51 0.66 -19.75
CA TRP A 78 -7.81 0.04 -19.47
C TRP A 78 -7.72 -1.21 -18.57
N ILE A 79 -6.57 -1.90 -18.54
CA ILE A 79 -6.33 -3.01 -17.60
C ILE A 79 -5.96 -2.45 -16.24
N HIS A 80 -5.06 -1.47 -16.20
CA HIS A 80 -4.67 -0.82 -14.96
C HIS A 80 -5.89 -0.22 -14.25
N GLU A 81 -6.74 0.51 -14.98
CA GLU A 81 -7.95 1.16 -14.47
C GLU A 81 -9.13 0.19 -14.28
N HIS A 82 -9.00 -1.08 -14.67
CA HIS A 82 -10.02 -2.07 -14.42
C HIS A 82 -10.29 -2.17 -12.92
N GLU A 83 -11.56 -2.24 -12.52
CA GLU A 83 -11.96 -2.25 -11.11
C GLU A 83 -11.20 -3.30 -10.30
N ALA A 84 -10.99 -4.49 -10.87
CA ALA A 84 -10.37 -5.60 -10.16
C ALA A 84 -8.89 -5.34 -9.90
N MET A 85 -8.21 -4.71 -10.85
CA MET A 85 -6.81 -4.32 -10.69
C MET A 85 -6.67 -3.23 -9.64
N GLN A 86 -7.58 -2.24 -9.65
CA GLN A 86 -7.63 -1.20 -8.63
C GLN A 86 -7.92 -1.77 -7.23
N GLU A 87 -8.77 -2.79 -7.13
CA GLU A 87 -9.01 -3.48 -5.86
C GLU A 87 -7.78 -4.27 -5.40
N VAL A 88 -7.07 -4.99 -6.29
CA VAL A 88 -5.80 -5.65 -5.95
C VAL A 88 -4.79 -4.64 -5.39
N ILE A 89 -4.56 -3.51 -6.08
CA ILE A 89 -3.65 -2.45 -5.64
C ILE A 89 -4.04 -1.94 -4.24
N LYS A 90 -5.32 -1.70 -4.03
CA LYS A 90 -5.87 -1.20 -2.76
C LYS A 90 -5.73 -2.20 -1.62
N GLU A 91 -6.05 -3.47 -1.85
CA GLU A 91 -5.95 -4.51 -0.82
C GLU A 91 -4.49 -4.83 -0.48
N VAL A 92 -3.58 -4.85 -1.47
CA VAL A 92 -2.14 -4.97 -1.22
C VAL A 92 -1.62 -3.79 -0.38
N THR A 93 -2.07 -2.58 -0.68
CA THR A 93 -1.72 -1.38 0.09
C THR A 93 -2.14 -1.52 1.55
N ARG A 94 -3.38 -1.98 1.78
CA ARG A 94 -3.92 -2.27 3.11
C ARG A 94 -3.15 -3.35 3.86
N LEU A 95 -2.85 -4.46 3.19
CA LEU A 95 -2.05 -5.54 3.77
C LEU A 95 -0.66 -5.03 4.19
N THR A 96 -0.03 -4.21 3.36
CA THR A 96 1.28 -3.63 3.65
C THR A 96 1.24 -2.73 4.89
N ILE A 97 0.20 -1.89 5.02
CA ILE A 97 -0.02 -1.04 6.20
C ILE A 97 -0.18 -1.90 7.47
N LEU A 98 -1.07 -2.90 7.43
CA LEU A 98 -1.37 -3.74 8.59
C LEU A 98 -0.16 -4.56 9.05
N ILE A 99 0.59 -5.12 8.10
CA ILE A 99 1.83 -5.85 8.40
C ILE A 99 2.87 -4.91 8.99
N ASN A 100 3.03 -3.72 8.41
CA ASN A 100 3.95 -2.72 8.92
C ASN A 100 3.66 -2.36 10.38
N ASP A 101 2.40 -2.14 10.76
CA ASP A 101 2.03 -1.77 12.13
C ASP A 101 2.33 -2.83 13.16
N ILE A 102 2.16 -4.10 12.81
CA ILE A 102 2.54 -5.21 13.70
C ILE A 102 4.06 -5.21 13.89
N LEU A 103 4.82 -5.06 12.80
CA LEU A 103 6.29 -5.18 12.83
C LEU A 103 6.98 -3.93 13.39
N SER A 104 6.43 -2.75 13.16
CA SER A 104 6.96 -1.47 13.64
C SER A 104 6.55 -1.14 15.06
N LEU A 105 5.55 -1.84 15.63
CA LEU A 105 4.96 -1.58 16.95
C LEU A 105 6.00 -1.24 18.03
N GLN A 106 6.99 -2.11 18.21
CA GLN A 106 7.98 -1.90 19.27
C GLN A 106 8.85 -0.66 19.04
N LYS A 107 9.20 -0.38 17.78
CA LYS A 107 10.00 0.79 17.41
C LYS A 107 9.20 2.06 17.65
N GLU A 108 7.96 2.09 17.17
CA GLU A 108 7.06 3.25 17.23
C GLU A 108 6.69 3.59 18.68
N PHE A 109 6.33 2.58 19.47
CA PHE A 109 6.04 2.76 20.89
C PHE A 109 7.23 3.37 21.66
N ARG A 110 8.47 2.92 21.41
CA ARG A 110 9.68 3.45 22.08
C ARG A 110 9.94 4.92 21.80
N VAL A 111 9.52 5.42 20.65
CA VAL A 111 9.73 6.83 20.25
C VAL A 111 8.48 7.68 20.46
N GLY A 112 7.43 7.14 21.08
CA GLY A 112 6.18 7.85 21.34
C GLY A 112 5.35 8.12 20.10
N GLN A 113 5.56 7.39 19.00
CA GLN A 113 4.68 7.42 17.83
C GLN A 113 3.50 6.48 18.12
N LEU A 114 2.36 7.06 18.50
CA LEU A 114 1.18 6.31 18.96
C LEU A 114 0.17 6.03 17.85
N GLU A 115 0.37 6.60 16.66
CA GLU A 115 -0.43 6.38 15.46
C GLU A 115 -0.11 5.01 14.83
N ASN A 116 -0.40 3.95 15.58
CA ASN A 116 -0.24 2.57 15.19
C ASN A 116 -1.51 1.81 15.52
N MET A 117 -2.04 1.03 14.58
CA MET A 117 -3.34 0.36 14.74
C MET A 117 -3.40 -0.55 15.98
N VAL A 118 -2.31 -1.24 16.35
CA VAL A 118 -2.28 -2.08 17.55
C VAL A 118 -2.46 -1.22 18.81
N ILE A 119 -1.72 -0.11 18.90
CA ILE A 119 -1.79 0.83 20.03
C ILE A 119 -3.18 1.44 20.12
N LEU A 120 -3.74 1.89 18.99
CA LEU A 120 -5.06 2.50 18.95
C LEU A 120 -6.17 1.50 19.32
N TYR A 121 -6.07 0.24 18.91
CA TYR A 121 -7.02 -0.80 19.36
C TYR A 121 -6.93 -1.06 20.86
N MET A 122 -5.73 -1.10 21.44
CA MET A 122 -5.57 -1.20 22.89
C MET A 122 -6.20 0.00 23.60
N TYR A 123 -5.97 1.21 23.11
CA TYR A 123 -6.44 2.45 23.73
C TYR A 123 -7.96 2.65 23.63
N HIS A 124 -8.54 2.52 22.44
CA HIS A 124 -9.96 2.84 22.21
C HIS A 124 -10.91 1.72 22.62
N GLU A 125 -10.45 0.47 22.65
CA GLU A 125 -11.29 -0.70 22.92
C GLU A 125 -10.91 -1.45 24.22
N ASP A 126 -9.99 -0.91 25.02
CA ASP A 126 -9.50 -1.50 26.28
C ASP A 126 -9.01 -2.95 26.10
N LEU A 127 -8.31 -3.20 24.99
CA LEU A 127 -7.81 -4.52 24.62
C LEU A 127 -6.40 -4.76 25.16
N THR A 128 -6.10 -6.02 25.48
CA THR A 128 -4.70 -6.44 25.67
C THR A 128 -3.95 -6.41 24.34
N ILE A 129 -2.62 -6.42 24.38
CA ILE A 129 -1.80 -6.49 23.18
C ILE A 129 -2.10 -7.75 22.35
N GLU A 130 -2.33 -8.90 22.99
CA GLU A 130 -2.69 -10.15 22.31
C GLU A 130 -4.04 -10.04 21.59
N GLN A 131 -5.03 -9.41 22.23
CA GLN A 131 -6.35 -9.19 21.64
C GLN A 131 -6.28 -8.22 20.45
N ALA A 132 -5.52 -7.13 20.58
CA ALA A 132 -5.29 -6.18 19.50
C ALA A 132 -4.54 -6.82 18.32
N LEU A 133 -3.54 -7.67 18.59
CA LEU A 133 -2.83 -8.44 17.56
C LEU A 133 -3.76 -9.44 16.86
N GLU A 134 -4.62 -10.16 17.58
CA GLU A 134 -5.58 -11.07 16.94
C GLU A 134 -6.55 -10.32 16.03
N LYS A 135 -7.00 -9.12 16.43
CA LYS A 135 -7.80 -8.24 15.54
C LYS A 135 -7.05 -7.88 14.27
N MET A 136 -5.79 -7.45 14.39
CA MET A 136 -4.95 -7.11 13.24
C MET A 136 -4.75 -8.31 12.31
N LEU A 137 -4.51 -9.51 12.85
CA LEU A 137 -4.43 -10.74 12.06
C LEU A 137 -5.75 -11.07 11.37
N GLY A 138 -6.89 -10.83 12.02
CA GLY A 138 -8.22 -10.96 11.42
C GLY A 138 -8.42 -10.02 10.23
N LEU A 139 -7.99 -8.75 10.35
CA LEU A 139 -8.01 -7.80 9.24
C LEU A 139 -7.11 -8.22 8.09
N ILE A 140 -5.89 -8.69 8.38
CA ILE A 140 -4.96 -9.21 7.36
C ILE A 140 -5.60 -10.37 6.59
N ARG A 141 -6.19 -11.37 7.28
CA ARG A 141 -6.88 -12.50 6.63
C ARG A 141 -8.01 -12.00 5.72
N LYS A 142 -8.85 -11.10 6.23
CA LYS A 142 -9.96 -10.49 5.48
C LYS A 142 -9.47 -9.82 4.19
N HIS A 143 -8.46 -8.94 4.29
CA HIS A 143 -7.95 -8.21 3.13
C HIS A 143 -7.21 -9.11 2.14
N TYR A 144 -6.57 -10.18 2.62
CA TYR A 144 -5.98 -11.21 1.78
C TYR A 144 -7.02 -11.97 0.95
N ASP A 145 -8.14 -12.35 1.56
CA ASP A 145 -9.23 -13.04 0.87
C ASP A 145 -9.87 -12.15 -0.21
N ILE A 146 -10.08 -10.86 0.09
CA ILE A 146 -10.60 -9.87 -0.87
C ILE A 146 -9.61 -9.70 -2.04
N CYS A 147 -8.31 -9.54 -1.76
CA CYS A 147 -7.28 -9.43 -2.79
C CYS A 147 -7.29 -10.65 -3.72
N THR A 148 -7.30 -11.85 -3.14
CA THR A 148 -7.30 -13.11 -3.89
C THR A 148 -8.54 -13.23 -4.79
N ALA A 149 -9.71 -12.79 -4.31
CA ALA A 149 -10.94 -12.77 -5.09
C ALA A 149 -10.92 -11.71 -6.21
N ALA A 150 -10.27 -10.56 -5.99
CA ALA A 150 -10.07 -9.53 -7.00
C ALA A 150 -9.12 -9.98 -8.13
N GLU A 151 -8.02 -10.67 -7.79
CA GLU A 151 -7.08 -11.23 -8.77
C GLU A 151 -7.80 -12.11 -9.82
N GLN A 152 -8.80 -12.89 -9.41
CA GLN A 152 -9.57 -13.76 -10.31
C GLN A 152 -10.49 -13.00 -11.29
N ARG A 153 -10.78 -11.73 -11.01
CA ARG A 153 -11.64 -10.88 -11.86
C ARG A 153 -10.86 -9.97 -12.79
N VAL A 154 -9.53 -9.94 -12.68
CA VAL A 154 -8.70 -9.19 -13.63
C VAL A 154 -8.89 -9.76 -15.04
N PRO A 155 -9.19 -8.93 -16.05
CA PRO A 155 -9.53 -9.42 -17.38
C PRO A 155 -8.34 -10.10 -18.04
N LYS A 156 -8.63 -11.17 -18.77
CA LYS A 156 -7.69 -11.77 -19.74
C LYS A 156 -7.88 -11.10 -21.08
N THR A 157 -6.78 -10.72 -21.71
CA THR A 157 -6.77 -10.03 -22.99
C THR A 157 -6.77 -11.00 -24.17
N GLY A 158 -6.25 -12.21 -23.96
CA GLY A 158 -6.00 -13.19 -25.03
C GLY A 158 -4.69 -12.94 -25.78
N ASP A 159 -3.98 -11.84 -25.51
CA ASP A 159 -2.60 -11.63 -25.93
C ASP A 159 -1.65 -12.25 -24.90
N PRO A 160 -0.85 -13.28 -25.27
CA PRO A 160 0.02 -13.97 -24.32
C PRO A 160 1.05 -13.07 -23.61
N LYS A 161 1.51 -12.00 -24.28
CA LYS A 161 2.50 -11.08 -23.70
C LYS A 161 1.82 -10.16 -22.69
N ILE A 162 0.67 -9.58 -23.05
CA ILE A 162 -0.07 -8.69 -22.13
C ILE A 162 -0.55 -9.50 -20.92
N ASP A 163 -1.09 -10.69 -21.12
CA ASP A 163 -1.56 -11.54 -20.03
C ASP A 163 -0.40 -11.94 -19.09
N ALA A 164 0.80 -12.19 -19.62
CA ALA A 164 1.99 -12.43 -18.81
C ALA A 164 2.40 -11.19 -17.99
N ASP A 165 2.42 -10.00 -18.61
CA ASP A 165 2.76 -8.75 -17.93
C ASP A 165 1.77 -8.41 -16.81
N VAL A 166 0.47 -8.67 -17.03
CA VAL A 166 -0.57 -8.52 -16.01
C VAL A 166 -0.31 -9.44 -14.81
N GLN A 167 0.05 -10.70 -15.06
CA GLN A 167 0.39 -11.63 -13.97
C GLN A 167 1.65 -11.18 -13.22
N THR A 168 2.69 -10.77 -13.95
CA THR A 168 3.92 -10.25 -13.35
C THR A 168 3.65 -9.00 -12.50
N TYR A 169 2.79 -8.09 -12.97
CA TYR A 169 2.37 -6.91 -12.21
C TYR A 169 1.64 -7.27 -10.91
N ILE A 170 0.66 -8.18 -10.96
CA ILE A 170 -0.08 -8.65 -9.78
C ILE A 170 0.87 -9.28 -8.75
N VAL A 171 1.80 -10.12 -9.20
CA VAL A 171 2.83 -10.70 -8.33
C VAL A 171 3.68 -9.60 -7.70
N GLY A 172 4.13 -8.62 -8.50
CA GLY A 172 4.89 -7.47 -8.00
C GLY A 172 4.14 -6.65 -6.94
N CYS A 173 2.82 -6.48 -7.09
CA CYS A 173 2.00 -5.86 -6.06
C CYS A 173 2.08 -6.67 -4.76
N ARG A 174 1.82 -7.99 -4.81
CA ARG A 174 1.86 -8.87 -3.63
C ARG A 174 3.23 -8.90 -2.97
N ASP A 175 4.30 -8.87 -3.77
CA ASP A 175 5.68 -8.90 -3.30
C ASP A 175 6.03 -7.67 -2.45
N LEU A 176 5.32 -6.54 -2.57
CA LEU A 176 5.50 -5.40 -1.66
C LEU A 176 5.03 -5.72 -0.24
N ALA A 177 3.88 -6.39 -0.10
CA ALA A 177 3.37 -6.80 1.20
C ALA A 177 4.28 -7.89 1.82
N ILE A 178 4.72 -8.86 1.00
CA ILE A 178 5.65 -9.92 1.43
C ILE A 178 7.01 -9.30 1.80
N GLY A 179 7.54 -8.42 0.95
CA GLY A 179 8.79 -7.71 1.18
C GLY A 179 8.76 -6.98 2.52
N THR A 180 7.66 -6.30 2.84
CA THR A 180 7.45 -5.67 4.15
C THR A 180 7.50 -6.66 5.31
N ALA A 181 6.95 -7.86 5.13
CA ALA A 181 6.96 -8.90 6.16
C ALA A 181 8.35 -9.51 6.42
N TYR A 182 9.22 -9.55 5.41
CA TYR A 182 10.55 -10.18 5.48
C TYR A 182 11.72 -9.19 5.54
N TRP A 183 11.45 -7.89 5.39
CA TRP A 183 12.46 -6.84 5.47
C TRP A 183 13.06 -6.78 6.88
N ARG A 184 14.39 -6.85 6.97
CA ARG A 184 15.15 -6.87 8.22
C ARG A 184 15.87 -5.55 8.43
#